data_AF-A0A673BUR5-F1
#
_entry.id   AF-A0A673BUR5-F1
#
_cell.length_a   1.000
_cell.length_b   1.000
_cell.length_c   1.000
_cell.angle_alpha   90.00
_cell.angle_beta   90.00
_cell.angle_gamma   90.00
#
_symmetry.space_group_name_H-M   'P 1'
#
loop_
_entity.id
_entity.type
_entity.pdbx_description
1 polymer ?
#
loop_
_entity_poly.entity_id
_entity_poly.type
_entity_poly.pdbx_seq_one_letter_code
_entity_poly.pdbx_strand_id
1 'polypeptide(L)'
;TPFDTQTLSSRLHDISEDGAMWVGISSNGSNQFIGRMQDFRFYPATLTNREIVEVYSGILPQIHSQSECRCPSSHPRVHPLIERYCIPNAVEDTTNDRVLRLNQDAHPLSYVNDQDMGTTWLSKIMTTQELDEGIAITMDLANGQYQSYNVHAVVALVSMPLLSNNRVITIVNN
;
A
#
# COMPACT_ATOMS: atom_id res chain seq x y z
N THR A 1 -19.68 23.13 3.95
CA THR A 1 -19.60 22.34 5.20
C THR A 1 -19.20 20.90 4.86
N PRO A 2 -18.84 20.02 5.80
CA PRO A 2 -18.44 18.62 5.52
C PRO A 2 -19.52 17.75 4.88
N PHE A 3 -20.73 18.31 4.70
CA PHE A 3 -21.90 17.70 4.06
C PHE A 3 -22.42 18.54 2.90
N ASP A 4 -21.59 19.43 2.33
CA ASP A 4 -21.98 20.16 1.13
C ASP A 4 -22.23 19.18 -0.01
N THR A 5 -23.49 19.14 -0.44
CA THR A 5 -23.94 18.31 -1.55
C THR A 5 -23.89 19.17 -2.80
N GLN A 6 -22.94 18.92 -3.69
CA GLN A 6 -22.92 19.56 -4.99
C GLN A 6 -23.66 18.69 -6.00
N THR A 7 -24.54 19.32 -6.78
CA THR A 7 -25.14 18.65 -7.93
C THR A 7 -24.11 18.68 -9.05
N LEU A 8 -23.64 17.51 -9.49
CA LEU A 8 -22.71 17.40 -10.62
C LEU A 8 -23.44 17.84 -11.90
N SER A 9 -23.34 19.13 -12.20
CA SER A 9 -23.96 19.75 -13.37
C SER A 9 -23.09 19.66 -14.62
N SER A 10 -21.88 19.11 -14.52
CA SER A 10 -20.94 19.02 -15.66
C SER A 10 -19.95 17.86 -15.58
N ARG A 11 -19.28 17.65 -16.71
CA ARG A 11 -18.37 16.55 -17.07
C ARG A 11 -17.18 16.43 -16.12
N LEU A 12 -16.97 15.24 -15.56
CA LEU A 12 -15.72 14.89 -14.90
C LEU A 12 -14.72 14.44 -15.97
N HIS A 13 -13.60 15.16 -16.07
CA HIS A 13 -12.52 14.85 -17.00
C HIS A 13 -11.49 13.93 -16.33
N ASP A 14 -11.18 12.82 -16.98
CA ASP A 14 -10.03 11.98 -16.67
C ASP A 14 -8.74 12.63 -17.23
N ILE A 15 -7.61 12.39 -16.55
CA ILE A 15 -6.27 12.86 -16.91
C ILE A 15 -5.64 11.95 -18.00
N SER A 16 -6.31 10.84 -18.38
CA SER A 16 -5.97 10.07 -19.57
C SER A 16 -6.72 10.60 -20.80
N GLU A 17 -5.99 11.06 -21.81
CA GLU A 17 -6.48 11.97 -22.86
C GLU A 17 -7.60 11.45 -23.79
N ASP A 18 -8.10 10.22 -23.69
CA ASP A 18 -9.16 9.73 -24.59
C ASP A 18 -10.26 8.86 -23.93
N GLY A 19 -10.23 8.67 -22.60
CA GLY A 19 -11.20 7.87 -21.88
C GLY A 19 -12.27 8.70 -21.16
N ALA A 20 -13.45 8.89 -21.75
CA ALA A 20 -14.58 9.44 -21.00
C ALA A 20 -15.23 8.33 -20.15
N MET A 21 -15.08 8.40 -18.81
CA MET A 21 -15.86 7.57 -17.89
C MET A 21 -17.28 8.13 -17.79
N TRP A 22 -18.28 7.27 -17.94
CA TRP A 22 -19.68 7.64 -17.83
C TRP A 22 -20.33 6.84 -16.70
N VAL A 23 -20.95 7.55 -15.77
CA VAL A 23 -21.63 6.95 -14.61
C VAL A 23 -23.13 7.12 -14.79
N GLY A 24 -23.89 6.05 -14.57
CA GLY A 24 -25.35 6.08 -14.74
C GLY A 24 -25.79 6.11 -16.19
N ILE A 25 -25.01 5.54 -17.13
CA ILE A 25 -25.48 5.18 -18.46
C ILE A 25 -25.45 3.67 -18.64
N SER A 26 -26.35 3.11 -19.45
CA SER A 26 -26.35 1.69 -19.80
C SER A 26 -25.10 1.31 -20.61
N SER A 27 -24.74 0.02 -20.63
CA SER A 27 -23.55 -0.49 -21.34
C SER A 27 -23.53 -0.19 -22.85
N ASN A 28 -24.69 0.06 -23.45
CA ASN A 28 -24.87 0.47 -24.84
C ASN A 28 -25.01 1.99 -25.03
N GLY A 29 -24.88 2.79 -23.96
CA GLY A 29 -24.98 4.25 -23.97
C GLY A 29 -26.37 4.82 -24.24
N SER A 30 -27.39 4.00 -24.42
CA SER A 30 -28.71 4.46 -24.89
C SER A 30 -29.61 4.99 -23.78
N ASN A 31 -29.43 4.53 -22.54
CA ASN A 31 -30.31 4.86 -21.42
C ASN A 31 -29.51 5.46 -20.28
N GLN A 32 -30.04 6.54 -19.72
CA GLN A 32 -29.53 7.12 -18.48
C GLN A 32 -30.27 6.51 -17.28
N PHE A 33 -29.56 6.31 -16.18
CA PHE A 33 -30.14 5.89 -14.91
C PHE A 33 -31.14 6.96 -14.42
N ILE A 34 -32.39 6.56 -14.23
CA ILE A 34 -33.46 7.42 -13.72
C ILE A 34 -33.67 7.09 -12.25
N GLY A 35 -33.01 7.86 -11.38
CA GLY A 35 -33.07 7.68 -9.93
C GLY A 35 -32.12 8.62 -9.21
N ARG A 36 -32.12 8.58 -7.87
CA ARG A 36 -31.16 9.34 -7.05
C ARG A 36 -29.96 8.45 -6.76
N MET A 37 -28.77 8.89 -7.15
CA MET A 37 -27.52 8.25 -6.73
C MET A 37 -27.17 8.77 -5.32
N GLN A 38 -27.14 7.86 -4.34
CA GLN A 38 -26.97 8.25 -2.94
C GLN A 38 -25.50 8.52 -2.57
N ASP A 39 -24.57 7.71 -3.11
CA ASP A 39 -23.13 7.84 -2.90
C ASP A 39 -22.39 7.31 -4.15
N PHE A 40 -21.41 8.06 -4.63
CA PHE A 40 -20.49 7.63 -5.69
C PHE A 40 -19.09 8.01 -5.27
N ARG A 41 -18.22 7.00 -5.14
CA ARG A 41 -16.83 7.17 -4.75
C ARG A 41 -15.93 6.71 -5.88
N PHE A 42 -15.13 7.65 -6.39
CA PHE A 42 -14.06 7.36 -7.32
C PHE A 42 -12.75 7.24 -6.55
N TYR A 43 -12.01 6.16 -6.84
CA TYR A 43 -10.68 5.94 -6.28
C TYR A 43 -9.66 6.07 -7.42
N PRO A 44 -8.58 6.85 -7.24
CA PRO A 44 -7.55 7.01 -8.27
C PRO A 44 -6.72 5.74 -8.49
N ALA A 45 -6.91 4.72 -7.65
CA ALA A 45 -6.23 3.44 -7.73
C ALA A 45 -7.27 2.32 -7.93
N THR A 46 -6.99 1.41 -8.86
CA THR A 46 -7.76 0.20 -9.07
C THR A 46 -7.31 -0.88 -8.10
N LEU A 47 -8.24 -1.50 -7.38
CA LEU A 47 -7.92 -2.71 -6.62
C LEU A 47 -7.45 -3.81 -7.58
N THR A 48 -6.37 -4.49 -7.19
CA THR A 48 -5.92 -5.70 -7.87
C THR A 48 -6.93 -6.83 -7.63
N ASN A 49 -6.94 -7.84 -8.50
CA ASN A 49 -7.78 -9.03 -8.32
C ASN A 49 -7.64 -9.66 -6.93
N ARG A 50 -6.44 -9.58 -6.34
CA ARG A 50 -6.13 -10.08 -5.01
C ARG A 50 -6.85 -9.27 -3.93
N GLU A 51 -6.74 -7.94 -3.98
CA GLU A 51 -7.43 -7.06 -3.04
C GLU A 51 -8.95 -7.17 -3.21
N ILE A 52 -9.44 -7.35 -4.44
CA ILE A 52 -10.86 -7.65 -4.70
C ILE A 52 -11.28 -8.94 -4.01
N VAL A 53 -10.48 -10.01 -4.13
CA VAL A 53 -10.76 -11.30 -3.46
C VAL A 53 -10.72 -11.13 -1.94
N GLU A 54 -9.75 -10.40 -1.39
CA GLU A 54 -9.68 -10.10 0.05
C GLU A 54 -10.92 -9.33 0.52
N VAL A 55 -11.29 -8.27 -0.19
CA VAL A 55 -12.46 -7.44 0.10
C VAL A 55 -13.76 -8.26 0.06
N TYR A 56 -13.88 -9.18 -0.91
CA TYR A 56 -15.06 -10.03 -1.07
C TYR A 56 -15.13 -11.19 -0.07
N SER A 57 -14.00 -11.85 0.19
CA SER A 57 -13.95 -13.09 0.97
C SER A 57 -13.53 -12.90 2.43
N GLY A 58 -12.96 -11.73 2.77
CA GLY A 58 -12.28 -11.49 4.04
C GLY A 58 -10.95 -12.24 4.18
N ILE A 59 -10.51 -12.97 3.15
CA ILE A 59 -9.31 -13.81 3.19
C ILE A 59 -8.28 -13.24 2.23
N LEU A 60 -7.12 -12.86 2.76
CA LEU A 60 -5.97 -12.45 1.96
C LEU A 60 -5.33 -13.68 1.29
N PRO A 61 -5.34 -13.80 -0.06
CA PRO A 61 -4.82 -14.98 -0.74
C PRO A 61 -3.33 -15.21 -0.43
N GLN A 62 -2.90 -16.46 -0.28
CA GLN A 62 -1.48 -16.75 -0.09
C GLN A 62 -0.69 -16.37 -1.36
N ILE A 63 0.40 -15.62 -1.20
CA ILE A 63 1.34 -15.34 -2.28
C ILE A 63 2.62 -16.11 -2.04
N HIS A 64 3.26 -16.56 -3.12
CA HIS A 64 4.64 -16.97 -3.05
C HIS A 64 5.49 -15.72 -2.81
N SER A 65 5.68 -15.37 -1.54
CA SER A 65 6.60 -14.32 -1.15
C SER A 65 8.01 -14.86 -1.36
N GLN A 66 8.77 -14.22 -2.23
CA GLN A 66 10.22 -14.34 -2.16
C GLN A 66 10.66 -13.66 -0.87
N SER A 67 11.72 -14.17 -0.22
CA SER A 67 12.29 -13.55 0.97
C SER A 67 12.79 -12.13 0.72
N GLU A 68 13.10 -11.82 -0.55
CA GLU A 68 13.58 -10.51 -0.98
C GLU A 68 12.83 -10.00 -2.21
N CYS A 69 12.48 -8.72 -2.20
CA CYS A 69 11.89 -8.07 -3.36
C CYS A 69 12.95 -7.87 -4.45
N ARG A 70 12.58 -8.21 -5.68
CA ARG A 70 13.41 -8.00 -6.86
C ARG A 70 13.24 -6.57 -7.36
N CYS A 71 14.29 -6.05 -7.98
CA CYS A 71 14.20 -4.79 -8.70
C CYS A 71 13.31 -4.91 -9.95
N PRO A 72 12.64 -3.82 -10.37
CA PRO A 72 11.81 -3.82 -11.57
C PRO A 72 12.66 -3.97 -12.85
N SER A 73 12.04 -4.41 -13.94
CA SER A 73 12.73 -4.61 -15.23
C SER A 73 13.35 -3.33 -15.80
N SER A 74 12.80 -2.16 -15.47
CA SER A 74 13.36 -0.87 -15.88
C SER A 74 14.68 -0.55 -15.18
N HIS A 75 14.87 -1.02 -13.95
CA HIS A 75 16.03 -0.74 -13.10
C HIS A 75 16.51 -2.05 -12.46
N PRO A 76 17.14 -2.98 -13.20
CA PRO A 76 17.29 -4.36 -12.73
C PRO A 76 18.37 -4.56 -11.66
N ARG A 77 19.21 -3.57 -11.35
CA ARG A 77 20.28 -3.67 -10.35
C ARG A 77 19.88 -2.96 -9.06
N VAL A 78 20.25 -3.53 -7.91
CA VAL A 78 20.17 -2.82 -6.63
C VAL A 78 21.24 -1.74 -6.59
N HIS A 79 20.91 -0.56 -6.09
CA HIS A 79 21.83 0.55 -5.93
C HIS A 79 22.85 0.21 -4.82
N PRO A 80 24.16 0.15 -5.10
CA PRO A 80 25.13 -0.42 -4.15
C PRO A 80 25.43 0.47 -2.94
N LEU A 81 25.24 1.79 -3.07
CA LEU A 81 25.39 2.73 -1.95
C LEU A 81 24.11 2.93 -1.13
N ILE A 82 22.93 2.61 -1.69
CA ILE A 82 21.63 2.91 -1.09
C ILE A 82 20.64 1.81 -1.49
N GLU A 83 20.66 0.68 -0.79
CA GLU A 83 19.99 -0.56 -1.20
C GLU A 83 18.44 -0.45 -1.35
N ARG A 84 17.84 0.61 -0.82
CA ARG A 84 16.41 0.93 -0.97
C ARG A 84 16.03 1.29 -2.42
N TYR A 85 17.01 1.62 -3.26
CA TYR A 85 16.81 1.96 -4.66
C TYR A 85 17.34 0.88 -5.60
N CYS A 86 16.79 0.89 -6.81
CA CYS A 86 17.30 0.16 -7.94
C CYS A 86 17.74 1.14 -9.03
N ILE A 87 18.77 0.75 -9.79
CA ILE A 87 19.39 1.52 -10.88
C ILE A 87 19.41 0.71 -12.18
N PRO A 88 19.54 1.36 -13.35
CA PRO A 88 19.75 0.68 -14.63
C PRO A 88 21.07 -0.11 -14.68
N ASN A 89 21.22 -0.93 -15.72
CA ASN A 89 22.52 -1.52 -16.05
C ASN A 89 23.43 -0.48 -16.72
N ALA A 90 24.75 -0.70 -16.67
CA ALA A 90 25.76 0.12 -17.35
C ALA A 90 25.76 1.63 -17.00
N VAL A 91 25.29 1.97 -15.80
CA VAL A 91 25.40 3.32 -15.22
C VAL A 91 26.37 3.30 -14.03
N GLU A 92 26.90 4.47 -13.69
CA GLU A 92 27.71 4.65 -12.49
C GLU A 92 26.85 4.51 -11.22
N ASP A 93 27.48 4.05 -10.14
CA ASP A 93 26.85 3.82 -8.84
C ASP A 93 26.41 5.11 -8.12
N THR A 94 26.71 6.27 -8.70
CA THR A 94 26.32 7.61 -8.26
C THR A 94 25.13 8.18 -9.03
N THR A 95 24.53 7.40 -9.93
CA THR A 95 23.42 7.86 -10.77
C THR A 95 22.21 8.33 -9.94
N ASN A 96 21.55 9.38 -10.43
CA ASN A 96 20.26 9.82 -9.90
C ASN A 96 19.06 9.14 -10.58
N ASP A 97 19.31 8.42 -11.68
CA ASP A 97 18.29 7.60 -12.36
C ASP A 97 18.05 6.33 -11.54
N ARG A 98 17.09 6.41 -10.63
CA ARG A 98 16.81 5.37 -9.65
C ARG A 98 15.34 5.32 -9.27
N VAL A 99 14.86 4.13 -8.92
CA VAL A 99 13.49 3.88 -8.47
C VAL A 99 13.50 3.11 -7.16
N LEU A 100 12.44 3.23 -6.35
CA LEU A 100 12.32 2.46 -5.12
C LEU A 100 12.29 0.97 -5.44
N ARG A 101 13.08 0.18 -4.69
CA ARG A 101 13.09 -1.28 -4.78
C ARG A 101 11.79 -1.88 -4.24
N LEU A 102 11.21 -1.22 -3.25
CA LEU A 102 9.96 -1.58 -2.60
C LEU A 102 8.90 -0.52 -2.89
N ASN A 103 7.62 -0.88 -2.70
CA ASN A 103 6.57 0.13 -2.68
C ASN A 103 6.85 1.12 -1.53
N GLN A 104 6.53 2.40 -1.72
CA GLN A 104 6.70 3.43 -0.70
C GLN A 104 5.92 3.14 0.59
N ASP A 105 4.81 2.41 0.48
CA ASP A 105 3.98 1.98 1.62
C ASP A 105 4.43 0.63 2.21
N ALA A 106 5.56 0.07 1.75
CA ALA A 106 6.11 -1.16 2.29
C ALA A 106 6.94 -0.89 3.54
N HIS A 107 6.67 -1.67 4.59
CA HIS A 107 7.35 -1.54 5.89
C HIS A 107 7.89 -2.90 6.38
N PRO A 108 8.81 -3.55 5.64
CA PRO A 108 9.34 -4.88 5.97
C PRO A 108 10.22 -4.87 7.22
N LEU A 109 10.36 -6.05 7.84
CA LEU A 109 11.18 -6.23 9.06
C LEU A 109 12.65 -5.86 8.85
N SER A 110 13.16 -5.95 7.62
CA SER A 110 14.53 -5.54 7.28
C SER A 110 14.82 -4.07 7.56
N TYR A 111 13.80 -3.21 7.67
CA TYR A 111 13.98 -1.79 8.01
C TYR A 111 14.31 -1.55 9.49
N VAL A 112 14.24 -2.57 10.35
CA VAL A 112 14.60 -2.41 11.78
C VAL A 112 16.10 -2.12 11.97
N ASN A 113 16.94 -2.56 11.04
CA ASN A 113 18.41 -2.49 11.18
C ASN A 113 19.15 -2.17 9.87
N ASP A 114 18.50 -1.49 8.92
CA ASP A 114 19.09 -1.13 7.60
C ASP A 114 19.97 0.13 7.63
N GLN A 115 20.12 0.78 8.79
CA GLN A 115 20.87 2.04 8.99
C GLN A 115 20.29 3.24 8.22
N ASP A 116 19.03 3.18 7.78
CA ASP A 116 18.35 4.28 7.10
C ASP A 116 17.29 4.92 8.01
N MET A 117 17.52 6.17 8.41
CA MET A 117 16.55 6.91 9.24
C MET A 117 15.24 7.25 8.51
N GLY A 118 15.18 7.08 7.18
CA GLY A 118 13.99 7.31 6.37
C GLY A 118 13.06 6.11 6.25
N THR A 119 13.45 4.94 6.76
CA THR A 119 12.66 3.71 6.70
C THR A 119 12.13 3.34 8.10
N THR A 120 11.08 2.54 8.16
CA THR A 120 10.48 2.08 9.41
C THR A 120 9.73 0.78 9.16
N TRP A 121 9.93 -0.21 10.04
CA TRP A 121 9.08 -1.40 10.06
C TRP A 121 7.76 -1.12 10.77
N LEU A 122 6.66 -1.66 10.24
CA LEU A 122 5.34 -1.60 10.86
C LEU A 122 4.88 -3.01 11.17
N SER A 123 4.35 -3.18 12.38
CA SER A 123 3.69 -4.41 12.77
C SER A 123 2.34 -4.57 12.09
N LYS A 124 1.76 -5.78 12.20
CA LYS A 124 0.36 -5.97 11.86
C LYS A 124 -0.52 -5.10 12.77
N ILE A 125 -1.69 -4.73 12.25
CA ILE A 125 -2.75 -4.16 13.09
C ILE A 125 -3.14 -5.24 14.12
N MET A 126 -3.09 -4.88 15.39
CA MET A 126 -3.42 -5.76 16.50
C MET A 126 -4.72 -5.33 17.16
N THR A 127 -5.48 -6.31 17.62
CA THR A 127 -6.57 -6.11 18.57
C THR A 127 -6.01 -5.74 19.95
N THR A 128 -6.87 -5.27 20.86
CA THR A 128 -6.46 -4.97 22.24
C THR A 128 -5.90 -6.20 22.96
N GLN A 129 -6.45 -7.40 22.69
CA GLN A 129 -5.97 -8.64 23.29
C GLN A 129 -4.58 -9.03 22.76
N GLU A 130 -4.34 -8.90 21.46
CA GLU A 130 -3.02 -9.16 20.87
C GLU A 130 -1.97 -8.13 21.32
N LEU A 131 -2.40 -6.91 21.64
CA LEU A 131 -1.50 -5.89 22.20
C LEU A 131 -1.00 -6.26 23.60
N ASP A 132 -1.84 -6.93 24.42
CA ASP A 132 -1.45 -7.43 25.74
C ASP A 132 -0.43 -8.58 25.64
N GLU A 133 -0.51 -9.39 24.56
CA GLU A 133 0.50 -10.42 24.24
C GLU A 133 1.81 -9.80 23.75
N GLY A 134 1.73 -8.63 23.11
CA GLY A 134 2.86 -7.87 22.61
C GLY A 134 3.49 -8.45 21.34
N ILE A 135 4.57 -7.81 20.88
CA ILE A 135 5.35 -8.29 19.73
C ILE A 135 6.77 -8.57 20.15
N ALA A 136 7.30 -9.72 19.76
CA ALA A 136 8.70 -10.09 19.92
C ALA A 136 9.45 -9.94 18.58
N ILE A 137 10.54 -9.19 18.59
CA ILE A 137 11.53 -9.16 17.51
C ILE A 137 12.76 -9.93 18.00
N THR A 138 13.08 -11.02 17.32
CA THR A 138 14.23 -11.87 17.64
C THR A 138 15.39 -11.57 16.70
N MET A 139 16.59 -11.39 17.25
CA MET A 139 17.82 -11.19 16.48
C MET A 139 18.83 -12.25 16.87
N ASP A 140 19.26 -13.03 15.89
CA ASP A 140 20.33 -14.00 16.06
C ASP A 140 21.66 -13.36 15.66
N LEU A 141 22.53 -13.14 16.64
CA LEU A 141 23.87 -12.62 16.40
C LEU A 141 24.78 -13.76 15.92
N ALA A 142 25.15 -13.71 14.64
CA ALA A 142 26.14 -14.64 14.10
C ALA A 142 27.50 -14.37 14.74
N ASN A 143 28.22 -15.45 15.13
CA ASN A 143 29.62 -15.45 15.59
C ASN A 143 29.90 -15.27 17.10
N GLY A 144 29.06 -15.84 17.97
CA GLY A 144 29.45 -16.16 19.35
C GLY A 144 28.75 -15.33 20.42
N GLN A 145 29.40 -15.19 21.59
CA GLN A 145 28.85 -14.44 22.72
C GLN A 145 29.30 -12.98 22.66
N TYR A 146 28.34 -12.06 22.68
CA TYR A 146 28.58 -10.62 22.68
C TYR A 146 28.33 -10.03 24.07
N GLN A 147 29.22 -9.15 24.52
CA GLN A 147 28.94 -8.25 25.64
C GLN A 147 28.29 -6.98 25.11
N SER A 148 26.98 -6.82 25.31
CA SER A 148 26.25 -5.62 24.93
C SER A 148 26.23 -4.62 26.09
N TYR A 149 26.54 -3.35 25.80
CA TYR A 149 26.50 -2.29 26.80
C TYR A 149 25.19 -1.50 26.75
N ASN A 150 24.61 -1.30 25.56
CA ASN A 150 23.34 -0.62 25.34
C ASN A 150 22.62 -1.21 24.12
N VAL A 151 21.29 -1.26 24.19
CA VAL A 151 20.40 -1.53 23.05
C VAL A 151 19.49 -0.32 22.89
N HIS A 152 19.40 0.22 21.68
CA HIS A 152 18.54 1.37 21.38
C HIS A 152 17.46 0.96 20.38
N ALA A 153 16.20 1.09 20.78
CA ALA A 153 15.03 0.87 19.95
C ALA A 153 14.11 2.09 20.03
N VAL A 154 13.70 2.60 18.87
CA VAL A 154 12.71 3.69 18.79
C VAL A 154 11.39 3.07 18.38
N VAL A 155 10.38 3.20 19.24
CA VAL A 155 9.05 2.61 19.02
C VAL A 155 8.02 3.72 19.08
N ALA A 156 7.13 3.76 18.08
CA ALA A 156 5.99 4.67 18.05
C ALA A 156 4.69 3.86 17.98
N LEU A 157 3.71 4.25 18.79
CA LEU A 157 2.35 3.71 18.69
C LEU A 157 1.59 4.51 17.63
N VAL A 158 1.28 3.84 16.52
CA VAL A 158 0.44 4.42 15.46
C VAL A 158 -0.98 3.91 15.68
N SER A 159 -1.86 4.74 16.26
CA SER A 159 -3.28 4.45 16.30
C SER A 159 -3.91 4.84 14.97
N MET A 160 -4.46 3.86 14.25
CA MET A 160 -5.42 4.19 13.20
C MET A 160 -6.71 4.63 13.90
N PRO A 161 -7.22 5.86 13.67
CA PRO A 161 -8.57 6.17 14.08
C PRO A 161 -9.46 5.12 13.41
N LEU A 162 -10.25 4.41 14.22
CA LEU A 162 -11.31 3.55 13.72
C LEU A 162 -12.02 4.33 12.62
N LEU A 163 -11.90 3.87 11.38
CA LEU A 163 -12.82 4.27 10.33
C LEU A 163 -14.18 3.74 10.81
N SER A 164 -14.87 4.53 11.62
CA SER A 164 -16.23 4.32 12.06
C SER A 164 -17.14 4.57 10.85
N ASN A 165 -17.02 3.72 9.85
CA ASN A 165 -17.95 3.64 8.73
C ASN A 165 -17.79 2.24 8.16
N ASN A 166 -18.61 1.35 8.70
CA ASN A 166 -19.22 0.22 7.99
C ASN A 166 -18.76 0.15 6.52
N ARG A 167 -17.76 -0.68 6.24
CA ARG A 167 -17.46 -1.12 4.88
C ARG A 167 -18.59 -2.07 4.45
N VAL A 168 -19.74 -1.50 4.10
CA VAL A 168 -20.78 -2.21 3.37
C VAL A 168 -20.36 -2.17 1.90
N ILE A 169 -19.80 -3.27 1.45
CA ILE A 169 -19.61 -3.54 0.03
C ILE A 169 -20.95 -4.08 -0.46
N THR A 170 -21.78 -3.22 -1.08
CA THR A 170 -22.95 -3.68 -1.81
C THR A 170 -22.52 -4.02 -3.24
N ILE A 171 -22.28 -5.29 -3.51
CA ILE A 171 -22.19 -5.80 -4.88
C ILE A 171 -23.63 -6.02 -5.35
N VAL A 172 -24.07 -5.20 -6.30
CA VAL A 172 -25.30 -5.46 -7.05
C VAL A 172 -24.92 -6.38 -8.21
N ASN A 173 -25.18 -7.68 -8.04
CA ASN A 173 -25.18 -8.61 -9.17
C ASN A 173 -26.56 -8.58 -9.83
N ASN A 174 -26.59 -8.53 -11.16
CA ASN A 174 -27.77 -8.84 -11.96
C ASN A 174 -28.05 -10.35 -11.92
#